data_AF-A0A5C7MSH3-F1
#
_entry.id   AF-A0A5C7MSH3-F1
#
_cell.length_a   1.000
_cell.length_b   1.000
_cell.length_c   1.000
_cell.angle_alpha   90.00
_cell.angle_beta   90.00
_cell.angle_gamma   90.00
#
_symmetry.space_group_name_H-M   'P 1'
#
loop_
_entity.id
_entity.type
_entity.pdbx_description
1 polymer ?
#
loop_
_entity_poly.entity_id
_entity_poly.type
_entity_poly.pdbx_seq_one_letter_code
_entity_poly.pdbx_strand_id
1 'polypeptide(L)'
;MKKVVALTVLSLSMLFTACGPTAEKLPAAPADVASVSALVKGKKFVVTKAGLISPLSSPDNTLSIQWIDATVAGDFEKQAEEELKKFSIQFLNDTSVVVLNGDKQFEGTYSIDNIMDEYDSEEGIKIRLTYVDPEMSFGSEPMEATYTYPVKGAGDNKLLLQFPRSINRQPVVGLLTE
;
A
#
# COMPACT_ATOMS: atom_id res chain seq x y z
N MET A 1 6.14 77.87 -4.90
CA MET A 1 5.16 76.78 -4.64
C MET A 1 5.29 75.75 -5.77
N LYS A 2 5.93 74.61 -5.52
CA LYS A 2 6.07 73.52 -6.50
C LYS A 2 5.28 72.32 -5.99
N LYS A 3 4.24 71.90 -6.72
CA LYS A 3 3.46 70.69 -6.44
C LYS A 3 4.19 69.50 -7.06
N VAL A 4 4.55 68.51 -6.25
CA VAL A 4 5.04 67.21 -6.69
C VAL A 4 3.82 66.30 -6.82
N VAL A 5 3.56 65.80 -8.03
CA VAL A 5 2.54 64.79 -8.31
C VAL A 5 3.22 63.44 -8.18
N ALA A 6 2.81 62.65 -7.18
CA ALA A 6 3.22 61.26 -7.04
C ALA A 6 2.25 60.38 -7.86
N LEU A 7 2.78 59.70 -8.87
CA LEU A 7 2.06 58.72 -9.69
C LEU A 7 2.43 57.32 -9.19
N THR A 8 1.57 56.71 -8.39
CA THR A 8 1.75 55.35 -7.87
C THR A 8 1.21 54.36 -8.90
N VAL A 9 2.11 53.62 -9.56
CA VAL A 9 1.76 52.52 -10.47
C VAL A 9 1.39 51.30 -9.62
N LEU A 10 0.11 50.92 -9.67
CA LEU A 10 -0.43 49.73 -9.00
C LEU A 10 -0.20 48.51 -9.92
N SER A 11 0.87 47.77 -9.69
CA SER A 11 1.09 46.47 -10.37
C SER A 11 0.26 45.39 -9.69
N LEU A 12 -0.87 45.06 -10.32
CA LEU A 12 -1.76 43.95 -9.96
C LEU A 12 -1.12 42.62 -10.41
N SER A 13 -0.35 42.00 -9.52
CA SER A 13 0.22 40.67 -9.72
C SER A 13 -0.91 39.63 -9.65
N MET A 14 -1.38 39.16 -10.81
CA MET A 14 -2.21 37.96 -10.92
C MET A 14 -1.40 36.74 -10.44
N LEU A 15 -1.65 36.32 -9.21
CA LEU A 15 -1.26 35.00 -8.71
C LEU A 15 -2.17 33.95 -9.36
N PHE A 16 -1.69 33.33 -10.43
CA PHE A 16 -2.21 32.04 -10.88
C PHE A 16 -1.74 30.97 -9.89
N THR A 17 -2.50 30.75 -8.82
CA THR A 17 -2.39 29.54 -8.00
C THR A 17 -3.02 28.38 -8.76
N ALA A 18 -2.23 27.76 -9.64
CA ALA A 18 -2.54 26.45 -10.20
C ALA A 18 -2.40 25.40 -9.08
N CYS A 19 -3.41 25.29 -8.23
CA CYS A 19 -3.57 24.16 -7.30
C CYS A 19 -4.19 23.00 -8.08
N GLY A 20 -3.37 22.30 -8.86
CA GLY A 20 -3.72 20.96 -9.31
C GLY A 20 -3.63 20.00 -8.11
N PRO A 21 -4.42 18.92 -8.06
CA PRO A 21 -4.24 17.89 -7.04
C PRO A 21 -2.83 17.32 -7.19
N THR A 22 -1.99 17.53 -6.17
CA THR A 22 -0.66 16.95 -6.11
C THR A 22 -0.83 15.43 -6.21
N ALA A 23 -0.27 14.81 -7.26
CA ALA A 23 -0.28 13.36 -7.40
C ALA A 23 0.25 12.76 -6.10
N GLU A 24 -0.53 11.88 -5.46
CA GLU A 24 -0.10 11.28 -4.20
C GLU A 24 1.19 10.51 -4.44
N LYS A 25 2.26 10.96 -3.80
CA LYS A 25 3.57 10.34 -3.93
C LYS A 25 3.53 8.97 -3.27
N LEU A 26 3.84 7.93 -4.04
CA LEU A 26 4.00 6.58 -3.54
C LEU A 26 5.16 6.53 -2.52
N PRO A 27 5.08 5.67 -1.49
CA PRO A 27 6.24 5.41 -0.65
C PRO A 27 7.38 4.87 -1.52
N ALA A 28 8.62 5.28 -1.21
CA ALA A 28 9.79 4.82 -1.94
C ALA A 28 9.95 3.30 -1.80
N ALA A 29 10.60 2.67 -2.79
CA ALA A 29 10.97 1.26 -2.67
C ALA A 29 11.78 1.03 -1.37
N PRO A 30 11.53 -0.07 -0.65
CA PRO A 30 12.22 -0.33 0.61
C PRO A 30 13.73 -0.49 0.36
N ALA A 31 14.55 0.14 1.19
CA ALA A 31 16.01 0.11 1.04
C ALA A 31 16.60 -1.25 1.44
N ASP A 32 16.11 -1.81 2.54
CA ASP A 32 16.57 -3.07 3.12
C ASP A 32 15.54 -3.64 4.10
N VAL A 33 15.72 -4.91 4.50
CA VAL A 33 14.84 -5.62 5.45
C VAL A 33 14.75 -4.88 6.80
N ALA A 34 15.86 -4.31 7.28
CA ALA A 34 15.90 -3.62 8.57
C ALA A 34 15.03 -2.37 8.57
N SER A 35 14.99 -1.62 7.47
CA SER A 35 14.16 -0.42 7.31
C SER A 35 12.66 -0.75 7.36
N VAL A 36 12.23 -1.87 6.76
CA VAL A 36 10.84 -2.33 6.82
C VAL A 36 10.52 -2.84 8.23
N SER A 37 11.40 -3.63 8.84
CA SER A 37 11.23 -4.11 10.21
C SER A 37 11.09 -2.96 11.21
N ALA A 38 11.93 -1.92 11.10
CA ALA A 38 11.85 -0.73 11.94
C ALA A 38 10.56 0.08 11.69
N LEU A 39 10.09 0.13 10.44
CA LEU A 39 8.85 0.82 10.08
C LEU A 39 7.61 0.16 10.68
N VAL A 40 7.56 -1.18 10.75
CA VAL A 40 6.34 -1.90 11.13
C VAL A 40 6.23 -2.24 12.62
N LYS A 41 7.36 -2.33 13.33
CA LYS A 41 7.43 -2.82 14.70
C LYS A 41 6.49 -2.06 15.64
N GLY A 42 5.57 -2.79 16.29
CA GLY A 42 4.66 -2.26 17.31
C GLY A 42 3.51 -1.41 16.77
N LYS A 43 3.27 -1.43 15.46
CA LYS A 43 2.31 -0.54 14.79
C LYS A 43 1.17 -1.31 14.13
N LYS A 44 0.06 -0.61 13.88
CA LYS A 44 -1.07 -1.11 13.10
C LYS A 44 -1.10 -0.40 11.76
N PHE A 45 -1.28 -1.13 10.67
CA PHE A 45 -1.38 -0.60 9.31
C PHE A 45 -2.72 -1.01 8.71
N VAL A 46 -3.49 -0.04 8.23
CA VAL A 46 -4.82 -0.24 7.64
C VAL A 46 -4.79 0.12 6.17
N VAL A 47 -5.37 -0.71 5.31
CA VAL A 47 -5.48 -0.39 3.88
C VAL A 47 -6.41 0.82 3.71
N THR A 48 -5.90 1.88 3.11
CA THR A 48 -6.66 3.10 2.79
C THR A 48 -7.01 3.19 1.32
N LYS A 49 -6.19 2.61 0.43
CA LYS A 49 -6.41 2.56 -1.02
C LYS A 49 -6.05 1.20 -1.58
N ALA A 50 -6.81 0.75 -2.57
CA ALA A 50 -6.49 -0.41 -3.38
C ALA A 50 -6.22 0.02 -4.82
N GLY A 51 -5.28 -0.65 -5.48
CA GLY A 51 -4.89 -0.36 -6.85
C GLY A 51 -4.43 -1.60 -7.58
N LEU A 52 -4.23 -1.45 -8.88
CA LEU A 52 -3.67 -2.48 -9.75
C LEU A 52 -2.31 -2.02 -10.26
N ILE A 53 -1.30 -2.89 -10.21
CA ILE A 53 -0.04 -2.60 -10.88
C ILE A 53 -0.31 -2.57 -12.39
N SER A 54 0.08 -1.47 -13.03
CA SER A 54 -0.04 -1.32 -14.47
C SER A 54 0.83 -2.38 -15.17
N PRO A 55 0.31 -3.10 -16.18
CA PRO A 55 1.12 -4.03 -16.97
C PRO A 55 2.12 -3.29 -17.87
N LEU A 56 1.91 -1.98 -18.05
CA LEU A 56 2.83 -1.12 -18.77
C LEU A 56 3.87 -0.60 -17.78
N SER A 57 5.12 -1.03 -17.98
CA SER A 57 6.27 -0.47 -17.30
C SER A 57 6.39 1.02 -17.67
N SER A 58 6.53 1.89 -16.68
CA SER A 58 6.91 3.28 -16.95
C SER A 58 8.28 3.32 -17.63
N PRO A 59 8.57 4.31 -18.49
CA PRO A 59 9.85 4.42 -19.21
C PRO A 59 11.09 4.46 -18.31
N ASP A 60 10.92 4.82 -17.04
CA ASP A 60 11.93 4.94 -16.00
C ASP A 60 11.92 3.75 -15.02
N ASN A 61 11.22 2.66 -15.34
CA ASN A 61 10.95 1.54 -14.45
C ASN A 61 10.30 1.94 -13.11
N THR A 62 9.63 3.09 -13.04
CA THR A 62 8.84 3.44 -11.86
C THR A 62 7.60 2.57 -11.79
N LEU A 63 7.30 2.12 -10.57
CA LEU A 63 6.07 1.42 -10.29
C LEU A 63 4.88 2.33 -10.61
N SER A 64 4.03 1.89 -11.55
CA SER A 64 2.81 2.59 -11.92
C SER A 64 1.60 1.86 -11.36
N ILE A 65 0.77 2.58 -10.60
CA ILE A 65 -0.42 2.03 -9.94
C ILE A 65 -1.65 2.72 -10.50
N GLN A 66 -2.57 1.90 -11.00
CA GLN A 66 -3.93 2.31 -11.35
C GLN A 66 -4.79 2.16 -10.10
N TRP A 67 -5.01 3.25 -9.37
CA TRP A 67 -5.88 3.25 -8.21
C TRP A 67 -7.31 2.92 -8.62
N ILE A 68 -7.95 2.02 -7.87
CA ILE A 68 -9.35 1.66 -8.10
C ILE A 68 -10.21 2.84 -7.63
N ASP A 69 -11.07 3.33 -8.52
CA ASP A 69 -12.08 4.31 -8.20
C ASP A 69 -13.45 3.63 -8.27
N ALA A 70 -14.05 3.35 -7.11
CA ALA A 70 -15.34 2.68 -6.98
C ALA A 70 -16.47 3.31 -7.82
N THR A 71 -16.37 4.59 -8.19
CA THR A 71 -17.40 5.27 -8.99
C THR A 71 -17.41 4.83 -10.44
N VAL A 72 -16.26 4.41 -10.98
CA VAL A 72 -16.08 4.07 -12.41
C VAL A 72 -15.55 2.66 -12.65
N ALA A 73 -15.05 1.99 -11.62
CA ALA A 73 -14.49 0.64 -11.73
C ALA A 73 -15.54 -0.42 -12.07
N GLY A 74 -15.10 -1.58 -12.57
CA GLY A 74 -15.96 -2.76 -12.75
C GLY A 74 -16.29 -3.43 -11.42
N ASP A 75 -17.26 -4.35 -11.42
CA ASP A 75 -17.76 -4.98 -10.19
C ASP A 75 -16.66 -5.74 -9.43
N PHE A 76 -15.75 -6.42 -10.15
CA PHE A 76 -14.64 -7.16 -9.55
C PHE A 76 -13.63 -6.23 -8.86
N GLU A 77 -13.29 -5.10 -9.49
CA GLU A 77 -12.39 -4.11 -8.90
C GLU A 77 -13.03 -3.44 -7.67
N LYS A 78 -14.33 -3.11 -7.73
CA LYS A 78 -15.06 -2.55 -6.58
C LYS A 78 -15.06 -3.52 -5.40
N GLN A 79 -15.40 -4.79 -5.65
CA GLN A 79 -15.41 -5.81 -4.61
C GLN A 79 -14.01 -5.97 -3.99
N ALA A 80 -12.96 -6.00 -4.82
CA ALA A 80 -11.59 -6.09 -4.32
C ALA A 80 -11.21 -4.87 -3.47
N GLU A 81 -11.58 -3.65 -3.88
CA GLU A 81 -11.34 -2.45 -3.09
C GLU A 81 -12.06 -2.51 -1.74
N GLU A 82 -13.33 -2.90 -1.72
CA GLU A 82 -14.13 -3.03 -0.50
C GLU A 82 -13.58 -4.10 0.46
N GLU A 83 -13.14 -5.24 -0.07
CA GLU A 83 -12.50 -6.30 0.70
C GLU A 83 -11.15 -5.84 1.26
N LEU A 84 -10.30 -5.23 0.42
CA LEU A 84 -8.99 -4.77 0.86
C LEU A 84 -9.08 -3.68 1.93
N LYS A 85 -10.03 -2.75 1.85
CA LYS A 85 -10.22 -1.71 2.88
C LYS A 85 -10.61 -2.25 4.26
N LYS A 86 -11.10 -3.48 4.34
CA LYS A 86 -11.37 -4.17 5.61
C LYS A 86 -10.12 -4.81 6.21
N PHE A 87 -9.04 -4.90 5.44
CA PHE A 87 -7.78 -5.53 5.84
C PHE A 87 -6.89 -4.57 6.65
N SER A 88 -6.37 -5.05 7.76
CA SER A 88 -5.30 -4.39 8.51
C SER A 88 -4.37 -5.39 9.17
N ILE A 89 -3.14 -4.96 9.43
CA ILE A 89 -2.10 -5.76 10.08
C ILE A 89 -1.65 -5.01 11.33
N GLN A 90 -1.70 -5.65 12.48
CA GLN A 90 -1.17 -5.12 13.73
C GLN A 90 0.05 -5.94 14.16
N PHE A 91 1.23 -5.34 14.05
CA PHE A 91 2.49 -5.94 14.49
C PHE A 91 2.65 -5.69 15.99
N LEU A 92 2.55 -6.76 16.80
CA LEU A 92 2.54 -6.63 18.26
C LEU A 92 3.96 -6.56 18.85
N ASN A 93 4.88 -7.33 18.30
CA ASN A 93 6.28 -7.40 18.69
C ASN A 93 7.12 -7.83 17.47
N ASP A 94 8.34 -8.33 17.68
CA ASP A 94 9.27 -8.68 16.59
C ASP A 94 8.86 -9.90 15.75
N THR A 95 7.92 -10.72 16.23
CA THR A 95 7.49 -11.95 15.53
C THR A 95 6.00 -12.16 15.51
N SER A 96 5.23 -11.50 16.37
CA SER A 96 3.78 -11.72 16.52
C SER A 96 2.97 -10.66 15.81
N VAL A 97 1.89 -11.08 15.16
CA VAL A 97 1.01 -10.23 14.38
C VAL A 97 -0.45 -10.59 14.64
N VAL A 98 -1.32 -9.60 14.46
CA VAL A 98 -2.76 -9.80 14.36
C VAL A 98 -3.21 -9.30 12.99
N VAL A 99 -3.77 -10.19 12.19
CA VAL A 99 -4.38 -9.84 10.90
C VAL A 99 -5.87 -9.64 11.12
N LEU A 100 -6.40 -8.48 10.73
CA LEU A 100 -7.82 -8.20 10.77
C LEU A 100 -8.36 -8.13 9.35
N ASN A 101 -9.48 -8.80 9.10
CA ASN A 101 -10.22 -8.73 7.85
C ASN A 101 -11.71 -8.57 8.16
N GLY A 102 -12.15 -7.30 8.23
CA GLY A 102 -13.48 -6.95 8.69
C GLY A 102 -13.64 -7.29 10.17
N ASP A 103 -14.65 -8.09 10.50
CA ASP A 103 -14.89 -8.54 11.88
C ASP A 103 -14.07 -9.78 12.27
N LYS A 104 -13.30 -10.34 11.33
CA LYS A 104 -12.44 -11.50 11.58
C LYS A 104 -11.07 -11.05 12.07
N GLN A 105 -10.55 -11.78 13.05
CA GLN A 105 -9.23 -11.56 13.63
C GLN A 105 -8.45 -12.87 13.64
N PHE A 106 -7.21 -12.83 13.14
CA PHE A 106 -6.31 -13.97 13.10
C PHE A 106 -5.02 -13.60 13.83
N GLU A 107 -4.73 -14.30 14.92
CA GLU A 107 -3.43 -14.23 15.58
C GLU A 107 -2.44 -15.11 14.83
N GLY A 108 -1.22 -14.63 14.68
CA GLY A 108 -0.20 -15.33 13.93
C GLY A 108 1.20 -14.82 14.18
N THR A 109 2.10 -15.25 13.32
CA THR A 109 3.49 -14.79 13.28
C THR A 109 3.79 -14.09 11.97
N TYR A 110 4.88 -13.33 11.96
CA TYR A 110 5.38 -12.74 10.73
C TYR A 110 6.91 -12.83 10.63
N SER A 111 7.41 -12.82 9.41
CA SER A 111 8.82 -12.58 9.09
C SER A 111 8.95 -11.52 8.00
N ILE A 112 10.12 -10.87 7.97
CA ILE A 112 10.50 -9.95 6.91
C ILE A 112 11.85 -10.41 6.38
N ASP A 113 11.89 -10.71 5.09
CA ASP A 113 13.07 -11.19 4.41
C ASP A 113 13.06 -10.75 2.95
N ASN A 114 14.16 -11.02 2.25
CA ASN A 114 14.29 -10.83 0.81
C ASN A 114 14.73 -12.15 0.12
N ILE A 115 14.41 -13.29 0.74
CA ILE A 115 14.82 -14.60 0.25
C ILE A 115 13.82 -15.05 -0.82
N MET A 116 14.33 -15.68 -1.87
CA MET A 116 13.51 -16.35 -2.89
C MET A 116 13.34 -17.82 -2.51
N ASP A 117 12.10 -18.28 -2.47
CA ASP A 117 11.72 -19.69 -2.39
C ASP A 117 11.07 -20.17 -3.70
N GLU A 118 10.63 -21.44 -3.71
CA GLU A 118 10.00 -22.05 -4.90
C GLU A 118 8.59 -21.53 -5.21
N TYR A 119 7.96 -20.79 -4.28
CA TYR A 119 6.62 -20.22 -4.41
C TYR A 119 6.65 -18.72 -4.72
N ASP A 120 7.82 -18.10 -4.66
CA ASP A 120 8.00 -16.68 -4.89
C ASP A 120 8.04 -16.33 -6.38
N SER A 121 7.14 -15.44 -6.81
CA SER A 121 7.06 -14.99 -8.19
C SER A 121 8.04 -13.86 -8.54
N GLU A 122 8.62 -13.18 -7.54
CA GLU A 122 9.43 -11.99 -7.73
C GLU A 122 10.44 -11.75 -6.59
N GLU A 123 11.60 -11.18 -6.98
CA GLU A 123 12.61 -10.70 -6.03
C GLU A 123 12.13 -9.45 -5.30
N GLY A 124 12.66 -9.24 -4.09
CA GLY A 124 12.39 -8.06 -3.27
C GLY A 124 12.12 -8.40 -1.82
N ILE A 125 11.92 -7.37 -1.00
CA ILE A 125 11.57 -7.52 0.42
C ILE A 125 10.11 -7.92 0.53
N LYS A 126 9.82 -8.88 1.41
CA LYS A 126 8.51 -9.49 1.61
C LYS A 126 8.15 -9.46 3.08
N ILE A 127 6.87 -9.26 3.38
CA ILE A 127 6.29 -9.57 4.68
C ILE A 127 5.56 -10.90 4.51
N ARG A 128 5.95 -11.91 5.28
CA ARG A 128 5.29 -13.22 5.29
C ARG A 128 4.46 -13.30 6.56
N LEU A 129 3.16 -13.52 6.43
CA LEU A 129 2.22 -13.64 7.55
C LEU A 129 1.76 -15.08 7.66
N THR A 130 1.97 -15.70 8.81
CA THR A 130 1.58 -17.08 9.06
C THR A 130 0.52 -17.12 10.14
N TYR A 131 -0.68 -17.60 9.80
CA TYR A 131 -1.80 -17.71 10.73
C TYR A 131 -2.74 -18.85 10.33
N VAL A 132 -3.56 -19.30 11.27
CA VAL A 132 -4.60 -20.30 11.03
C VAL A 132 -5.77 -19.63 10.32
N ASP A 133 -6.00 -20.04 9.07
CA ASP A 133 -7.11 -19.53 8.26
C ASP A 133 -8.26 -20.55 8.24
N PRO A 134 -9.42 -20.26 8.85
CA PRO A 134 -10.56 -21.17 8.88
C PRO A 134 -11.20 -21.39 7.50
N GLU A 135 -10.90 -20.55 6.50
CA GLU A 135 -11.36 -20.74 5.13
C GLU A 135 -10.49 -21.76 4.38
N MET A 136 -9.26 -22.00 4.85
CA MET A 136 -8.36 -23.02 4.32
C MET A 136 -8.39 -24.25 5.24
N SER A 137 -9.03 -25.33 4.79
CA SER A 137 -9.11 -26.58 5.56
C SER A 137 -8.71 -27.79 4.72
N PHE A 138 -8.04 -28.75 5.34
CA PHE A 138 -7.84 -30.08 4.78
C PHE A 138 -8.62 -31.09 5.63
N GLY A 139 -9.87 -31.34 5.24
CA GLY A 139 -10.83 -32.10 6.05
C GLY A 139 -11.62 -31.18 6.97
N SER A 140 -11.66 -31.48 8.28
CA SER A 140 -12.47 -30.75 9.27
C SER A 140 -11.69 -29.71 10.08
N GLU A 141 -10.38 -29.60 9.92
CA GLU A 141 -9.53 -28.71 10.71
C GLU A 141 -9.00 -27.54 9.85
N PRO A 142 -9.09 -26.29 10.36
CA PRO A 142 -8.39 -25.15 9.80
C PRO A 142 -6.88 -25.41 9.70
N MET A 143 -6.27 -24.90 8.63
CA MET A 143 -4.85 -25.07 8.36
C MET A 143 -4.11 -23.76 8.60
N GLU A 144 -2.88 -23.89 9.12
CA GLU A 144 -1.93 -22.77 9.14
C GLU A 144 -1.44 -22.50 7.72
N ALA A 145 -1.56 -21.26 7.28
CA ALA A 145 -1.13 -20.82 5.97
C ALA A 145 -0.18 -19.62 6.08
N THR A 146 0.81 -19.59 5.19
CA THR A 146 1.73 -18.45 5.05
C THR A 146 1.35 -17.65 3.81
N TYR A 147 1.00 -16.39 4.03
CA TYR A 147 0.68 -15.43 2.99
C TYR A 147 1.87 -14.48 2.77
N THR A 148 2.39 -14.45 1.56
CA THR A 148 3.52 -13.59 1.18
C THR A 148 3.03 -12.27 0.58
N TYR A 149 3.48 -11.16 1.14
CA TYR A 149 3.17 -9.80 0.69
C TYR A 149 4.45 -9.08 0.28
N PRO A 150 4.75 -9.01 -1.02
CA PRO A 150 5.86 -8.21 -1.52
C PRO A 150 5.70 -6.73 -1.14
N VAL A 151 6.77 -6.13 -0.60
CA VAL A 151 6.82 -4.73 -0.19
C VAL A 151 7.26 -3.89 -1.37
N LYS A 152 6.31 -3.21 -2.00
CA LYS A 152 6.54 -2.35 -3.16
C LYS A 152 6.98 -0.94 -2.77
N GLY A 153 6.68 -0.51 -1.55
CA GLY A 153 7.17 0.74 -0.99
C GLY A 153 7.00 0.80 0.52
N ALA A 154 7.93 1.47 1.19
CA ALA A 154 7.97 1.62 2.64
C ALA A 154 8.56 2.99 3.02
N GLY A 155 7.83 3.77 3.81
CA GLY A 155 8.29 5.07 4.29
C GLY A 155 7.12 5.97 4.71
N ASP A 156 7.42 7.01 5.50
CA ASP A 156 6.44 8.02 5.94
C ASP A 156 5.16 7.43 6.60
N ASN A 157 5.32 6.39 7.42
CA ASN A 157 4.21 5.62 8.02
C ASN A 157 3.24 5.01 6.99
N LYS A 158 3.73 4.75 5.77
CA LYS A 158 3.01 4.07 4.70
C LYS A 158 3.73 2.79 4.31
N LEU A 159 2.93 1.77 4.01
CA LEU A 159 3.36 0.53 3.37
C LEU A 159 2.56 0.35 2.09
N LEU A 160 3.24 0.03 1.00
CA LEU A 160 2.60 -0.41 -0.23
C LEU A 160 2.88 -1.89 -0.40
N LEU A 161 1.84 -2.72 -0.23
CA LEU A 161 1.94 -4.17 -0.28
C LEU A 161 1.24 -4.70 -1.53
N GLN A 162 1.87 -5.66 -2.20
CA GLN A 162 1.19 -6.50 -3.19
C GLN A 162 0.46 -7.63 -2.48
N PHE A 163 -0.81 -7.80 -2.78
CA PHE A 163 -1.64 -8.88 -2.23
C PHE A 163 -1.51 -10.13 -3.10
N PRO A 164 -1.70 -11.34 -2.53
CA PRO A 164 -1.62 -12.61 -3.28
C PRO A 164 -2.87 -12.84 -4.15
N ARG A 165 -3.24 -11.85 -4.97
CA ARG A 165 -4.35 -11.89 -5.92
C ARG A 165 -4.08 -10.98 -7.11
N SER A 166 -4.76 -11.25 -8.23
CA SER A 166 -4.75 -10.41 -9.42
C SER A 166 -6.15 -10.21 -9.98
N ILE A 167 -6.36 -9.10 -10.69
CA ILE A 167 -7.58 -8.82 -11.45
C ILE A 167 -7.15 -8.57 -12.89
N ASN A 168 -7.74 -9.26 -13.85
CA ASN A 168 -7.38 -9.13 -15.26
C ASN A 168 -5.85 -9.27 -15.51
N ARG A 169 -5.19 -10.18 -14.78
CA ARG A 169 -3.74 -10.42 -14.79
C ARG A 169 -2.87 -9.28 -14.27
N GLN A 170 -3.47 -8.28 -13.64
CA GLN A 170 -2.76 -7.19 -12.96
C GLN A 170 -2.67 -7.50 -11.46
N PRO A 171 -1.48 -7.50 -10.85
CA PRO A 171 -1.33 -7.67 -9.41
C PRO A 171 -2.11 -6.59 -8.64
N VAL A 172 -2.81 -7.00 -7.58
CA VAL A 172 -3.49 -6.06 -6.68
C VAL A 172 -2.50 -5.55 -5.64
N VAL A 173 -2.52 -4.25 -5.40
CA VAL A 173 -1.75 -3.58 -4.34
C VAL A 173 -2.67 -2.85 -3.39
N GLY A 174 -2.29 -2.78 -2.12
CA GLY A 174 -2.91 -1.92 -1.12
C GLY A 174 -1.90 -0.93 -0.57
N LEU A 175 -2.31 0.34 -0.46
CA LEU A 175 -1.62 1.34 0.33
C LEU A 175 -2.16 1.27 1.75
N LEU A 176 -1.30 0.88 2.69
CA LEU A 176 -1.60 0.86 4.10
C LEU A 176 -0.99 2.07 4.78
N THR A 177 -1.71 2.62 5.75
CA THR A 177 -1.23 3.71 6.61
C THR A 177 -1.35 3.32 8.07
N GLU A 178 -0.43 3.81 8.89
CA GLU A 178 -0.51 3.67 10.35
C GLU A 178 -1.73 4.37 10.97
#